data_AF-A0A931FGN5-F1
#
_entry.id   AF-A0A931FGN5-F1
#
_cell.length_a   1.000
_cell.length_b   1.000
_cell.length_c   1.000
_cell.angle_alpha   90.00
_cell.angle_beta   90.00
_cell.angle_gamma   90.00
#
_symmetry.space_group_name_H-M   'P 1'
#
loop_
_entity.id
_entity.type
_entity.pdbx_description
1 polymer ?
#
loop_
_entity_poly.entity_id
_entity_poly.type
_entity_poly.pdbx_seq_one_letter_code
_entity_poly.pdbx_strand_id
1 'polypeptide(L)'
;MRAAILVRVFLTISTHATDQRPATDLGFLLHKHPGKAQSFSTAHGRAHVFYPEATAERCTAALLLEVDPIALVRRGRGSKGRGGSSPDFALAQYVNDRPYAASSLLAVAMSAVFKSAMKGVCTARPELADQAQPLRVELPAVPAKGGAELVHRLFEPLGWQVEAEPIVLDPTFPEWGDSRYVQLRLTGTLRVADALSQLYVLLPVLDDAKHYWVAPDEVDKLLARGEGWLPRHPEQQLITRRYLARRWSLARAATARLELARLAEADDRELEEIDNAVPQETGELPEEGQSPADAEHLPTTDALPTTGAQPDADARPDTNAQPDADQQQDTDPKPVPLAVRRREAILAQLRAAGATRVLDLGCGEGALLADLLKDRTFTEVVGVEVSARALVIAARRLRLDRMNERQAARIRLIQGALTYTDSRLSGYDAAVLSEVIEHVDQPRLPALEYAVFGAARPRTVVVTTPNAEYNVRWETLPAGEMRHADHRFEWDRGEFRDWAERIGRSYGYEVAFGPVGDEDPEVGPPTQLATFSLGREDGTDTPTSTDTSSDADADTSSDADADTSSDATTQTPKGE
;
A
#
# COMPACT_ATOMS: atom_id res chain seq x y z
N MET A 1 -35.57 -6.26 10.12
CA MET A 1 -34.56 -7.30 9.77
C MET A 1 -34.55 -7.64 8.27
N ARG A 2 -34.45 -6.65 7.35
CA ARG A 2 -34.47 -6.89 5.88
C ARG A 2 -33.55 -6.01 5.01
N ALA A 3 -32.67 -5.20 5.60
CA ALA A 3 -31.70 -4.37 4.86
C ALA A 3 -30.22 -4.71 5.14
N ALA A 4 -29.92 -5.48 6.19
CA ALA A 4 -28.56 -5.65 6.73
C ALA A 4 -27.75 -6.82 6.14
N ILE A 5 -28.23 -7.48 5.08
CA ILE A 5 -27.58 -8.69 4.53
C ILE A 5 -27.55 -8.62 3.00
N LEU A 6 -26.78 -7.68 2.42
CA LEU A 6 -26.27 -7.76 1.03
C LEU A 6 -25.26 -6.65 0.66
N VAL A 7 -24.31 -6.30 1.56
CA VAL A 7 -23.10 -5.54 1.17
C VAL A 7 -22.12 -6.48 0.45
N ARG A 8 -22.52 -6.99 -0.72
CA ARG A 8 -21.62 -7.63 -1.69
C ARG A 8 -21.16 -6.55 -2.67
N VAL A 9 -19.90 -6.58 -3.10
CA VAL A 9 -19.32 -5.51 -3.96
C VAL A 9 -20.18 -5.25 -5.17
N PHE A 10 -20.70 -4.03 -5.26
CA PHE A 10 -21.66 -3.59 -6.26
C PHE A 10 -21.19 -2.30 -6.91
N LEU A 11 -21.34 -2.24 -8.22
CA LEU A 11 -21.22 -1.03 -9.03
C LEU A 11 -22.54 -0.89 -9.79
N THR A 12 -23.26 0.21 -9.58
CA THR A 12 -24.34 0.60 -10.50
C THR A 12 -23.85 1.63 -11.48
N ILE A 13 -24.33 1.54 -12.71
CA ILE A 13 -24.24 2.60 -13.72
C ILE A 13 -25.68 2.85 -14.17
N SER A 14 -26.18 4.05 -13.93
CA SER A 14 -27.55 4.45 -14.24
C SER A 14 -27.56 5.61 -15.23
N THR A 15 -28.57 5.63 -16.09
CA THR A 15 -28.89 6.78 -16.95
C THR A 15 -30.40 7.00 -16.99
N HIS A 16 -30.80 8.20 -17.39
CA HIS A 16 -32.19 8.56 -17.64
C HIS A 16 -32.40 8.89 -19.12
N ALA A 17 -33.66 8.93 -19.55
CA ALA A 17 -34.01 9.32 -20.91
C ALA A 17 -33.51 10.73 -21.25
N THR A 18 -33.23 10.93 -22.54
CA THR A 18 -33.06 12.26 -23.14
C THR A 18 -34.10 12.42 -24.24
N ASP A 19 -34.41 13.63 -24.67
CA ASP A 19 -35.48 13.93 -25.65
C ASP A 19 -35.40 13.11 -26.95
N GLN A 20 -34.22 12.59 -27.28
CA GLN A 20 -33.94 11.82 -28.49
C GLN A 20 -33.76 10.31 -28.25
N ARG A 21 -33.62 9.84 -27.00
CA ARG A 21 -33.15 8.47 -26.69
C ARG A 21 -33.72 7.88 -25.38
N PRO A 22 -34.20 6.62 -25.40
CA PRO A 22 -34.60 5.91 -24.19
C PRO A 22 -33.38 5.48 -23.37
N ALA A 23 -33.52 5.47 -22.05
CA ALA A 23 -32.47 5.04 -21.12
C ALA A 23 -32.01 3.59 -21.36
N THR A 24 -32.86 2.73 -21.93
CA THR A 24 -32.53 1.35 -22.31
C THR A 24 -31.32 1.24 -23.25
N ASP A 25 -30.95 2.31 -23.97
CA ASP A 25 -29.78 2.32 -24.85
C ASP A 25 -28.45 2.08 -24.11
N LEU A 26 -28.42 2.26 -22.78
CA LEU A 26 -27.33 1.82 -21.91
C LEU A 26 -27.01 0.32 -22.06
N GLY A 27 -28.00 -0.51 -22.43
CA GLY A 27 -27.81 -1.93 -22.73
C GLY A 27 -26.92 -2.18 -23.96
N PHE A 28 -27.09 -1.38 -25.01
CA PHE A 28 -26.24 -1.44 -26.20
C PHE A 28 -24.83 -0.91 -25.89
N LEU A 29 -24.74 0.23 -25.20
CA LEU A 29 -23.46 0.84 -24.82
C LEU A 29 -22.58 -0.07 -23.95
N LEU A 30 -23.17 -0.80 -22.99
CA LEU A 30 -22.45 -1.76 -22.14
C LEU A 30 -22.29 -3.17 -22.75
N HIS A 31 -22.87 -3.40 -23.93
CA HIS A 31 -22.97 -4.72 -24.58
C HIS A 31 -23.58 -5.78 -23.65
N LYS A 32 -24.64 -5.43 -22.93
CA LYS A 32 -25.39 -6.32 -22.03
C LYS A 32 -26.88 -6.11 -22.22
N HIS A 33 -27.57 -7.19 -22.57
CA HIS A 33 -29.00 -7.14 -22.84
C HIS A 33 -29.78 -7.05 -21.52
N PRO A 34 -30.62 -6.01 -21.28
CA PRO A 34 -31.26 -5.81 -19.98
C PRO A 34 -32.06 -7.02 -19.46
N GLY A 35 -32.83 -7.67 -20.34
CA GLY A 35 -33.57 -8.90 -20.01
C GLY A 35 -32.73 -10.17 -19.85
N LYS A 36 -31.40 -10.10 -19.71
CA LYS A 36 -30.51 -11.26 -19.53
C LYS A 36 -29.46 -11.00 -18.45
N ALA A 37 -29.66 -11.57 -17.27
CA ALA A 37 -28.59 -11.69 -16.27
C ALA A 37 -27.48 -12.61 -16.81
N GLN A 38 -26.22 -12.19 -16.68
CA GLN A 38 -25.05 -12.90 -17.19
C GLN A 38 -23.98 -13.05 -16.10
N SER A 39 -23.21 -14.13 -16.16
CA SER A 39 -22.10 -14.41 -15.24
C SER A 39 -20.82 -14.67 -16.00
N PHE A 40 -19.71 -14.12 -15.51
CA PHE A 40 -18.38 -14.19 -16.12
C PHE A 40 -17.36 -14.70 -15.10
N SER A 41 -16.53 -15.68 -15.47
CA SER A 41 -15.41 -16.10 -14.64
C SER A 41 -14.31 -15.04 -14.67
N THR A 42 -13.76 -14.67 -13.51
CA THR A 42 -12.63 -13.74 -13.39
C THR A 42 -11.41 -14.42 -12.78
N ALA A 43 -10.31 -13.68 -12.63
CA ALA A 43 -9.11 -14.17 -11.96
C ALA A 43 -9.32 -14.41 -10.43
N HIS A 44 -10.37 -13.84 -9.83
CA HIS A 44 -10.55 -13.78 -8.37
C HIS A 44 -11.95 -14.21 -7.89
N GLY A 45 -12.78 -14.75 -8.78
CA GLY A 45 -14.16 -15.13 -8.48
C GLY A 45 -15.07 -15.03 -9.70
N ARG A 46 -16.34 -14.70 -9.50
CA ARG A 46 -17.36 -14.60 -10.55
C ARG A 46 -17.99 -13.21 -10.56
N ALA A 47 -17.98 -12.56 -11.72
CA ALA A 47 -18.65 -11.29 -11.93
C ALA A 47 -20.05 -11.54 -12.51
N HIS A 48 -21.05 -10.86 -11.98
CA HIS A 48 -22.44 -10.92 -12.44
C HIS A 48 -22.85 -9.56 -12.96
N VAL A 49 -23.58 -9.56 -14.08
CA VAL A 49 -24.17 -8.34 -14.61
C VAL A 49 -25.63 -8.56 -14.93
N PHE A 50 -26.45 -7.64 -14.46
CA PHE A 50 -27.91 -7.64 -14.61
C PHE A 50 -28.43 -6.21 -14.56
N TYR A 51 -29.72 -6.01 -14.78
CA TYR A 51 -30.36 -4.71 -14.78
C TYR A 51 -31.51 -4.72 -13.76
N PRO A 52 -31.33 -4.14 -12.55
CA PRO A 52 -32.43 -4.00 -11.59
C PRO A 52 -33.56 -3.07 -12.09
N GLU A 53 -33.24 -2.12 -12.97
CA GLU A 53 -34.21 -1.21 -13.60
C GLU A 53 -33.86 -1.06 -15.09
N ALA A 54 -34.85 -1.18 -15.97
CA ALA A 54 -34.68 -1.06 -17.43
C ALA A 54 -36.00 -0.64 -18.10
N THR A 55 -36.37 0.63 -17.90
CA THR A 55 -37.51 1.30 -18.53
C THR A 55 -37.02 2.28 -19.60
N ALA A 56 -37.94 2.89 -20.37
CA ALA A 56 -37.56 3.92 -21.34
C ALA A 56 -37.04 5.18 -20.63
N GLU A 57 -37.54 5.46 -19.44
CA GLU A 57 -37.26 6.65 -18.63
C GLU A 57 -35.97 6.51 -17.82
N ARG A 58 -35.68 5.30 -17.33
CA ARG A 58 -34.56 4.99 -16.44
C ARG A 58 -34.01 3.59 -16.69
N CYS A 59 -32.68 3.49 -16.73
CA CYS A 59 -31.99 2.21 -16.91
C CYS A 59 -30.76 2.17 -16.00
N THR A 60 -30.68 1.13 -15.18
CA THR A 60 -29.57 0.88 -14.26
C THR A 60 -28.97 -0.47 -14.57
N ALA A 61 -27.72 -0.47 -15.01
CA ALA A 61 -26.88 -1.65 -15.07
C ALA A 61 -26.20 -1.88 -13.71
N ALA A 62 -26.05 -3.15 -13.34
CA ALA A 62 -25.47 -3.57 -12.07
C ALA A 62 -24.34 -4.57 -12.30
N LEU A 63 -23.15 -4.31 -11.77
CA LEU A 63 -22.02 -5.24 -11.74
C LEU A 63 -21.76 -5.67 -10.30
N LEU A 64 -22.00 -6.96 -10.01
CA LEU A 64 -21.78 -7.62 -8.72
C LEU A 64 -20.56 -8.53 -8.81
N LEU A 65 -19.56 -8.35 -7.93
CA LEU A 65 -18.40 -9.23 -7.88
C LEU A 65 -18.50 -10.21 -6.69
N GLU A 66 -18.75 -11.48 -6.99
CA GLU A 66 -18.57 -12.57 -6.03
C GLU A 66 -17.10 -13.00 -6.02
N VAL A 67 -16.30 -12.42 -5.13
CA VAL A 67 -14.92 -12.87 -4.87
C VAL A 67 -14.95 -14.24 -4.21
N ASP A 68 -14.14 -15.18 -4.70
CA ASP A 68 -13.90 -16.46 -4.03
C ASP A 68 -12.67 -16.31 -3.14
N PRO A 69 -12.82 -16.18 -1.80
CA PRO A 69 -11.69 -16.03 -0.89
C PRO A 69 -10.79 -17.27 -0.92
N ILE A 70 -11.34 -18.46 -1.10
CA ILE A 70 -10.59 -19.72 -1.12
C ILE A 70 -9.74 -19.82 -2.39
N ALA A 71 -10.27 -19.42 -3.56
CA ALA A 71 -9.49 -19.37 -4.80
C ALA A 71 -8.43 -18.26 -4.78
N LEU A 72 -8.73 -17.08 -4.23
CA LEU A 72 -7.77 -15.99 -4.03
C LEU A 72 -6.55 -16.48 -3.21
N VAL A 73 -6.83 -17.25 -2.17
CA VAL A 73 -5.85 -17.89 -1.28
C VAL A 73 -5.04 -18.99 -1.96
N ARG A 74 -5.72 -19.89 -2.69
CA ARG A 74 -5.05 -21.02 -3.38
C ARG A 74 -4.22 -20.55 -4.57
N ARG A 75 -4.64 -19.53 -5.32
CA ARG A 75 -3.85 -18.94 -6.41
C ARG A 75 -2.63 -18.17 -5.90
N GLY A 76 -2.68 -17.60 -4.69
CA GLY A 76 -1.50 -17.05 -4.00
C GLY A 76 -0.40 -18.08 -3.70
N ARG A 77 -0.73 -19.38 -3.63
CA ARG A 77 0.23 -20.51 -3.55
C ARG A 77 0.65 -21.06 -4.93
N GLY A 78 0.08 -20.54 -6.03
CA GLY A 78 0.13 -21.16 -7.36
C GLY A 78 1.38 -20.87 -8.20
N SER A 79 2.14 -19.79 -7.91
CA SER A 79 3.46 -19.60 -8.52
C SER A 79 4.51 -20.39 -7.73
N LYS A 80 5.28 -21.22 -8.45
CA LYS A 80 6.12 -22.28 -7.87
C LYS A 80 7.06 -21.78 -6.75
N GLY A 81 6.78 -22.19 -5.52
CA GLY A 81 7.63 -22.02 -4.35
C GLY A 81 7.21 -22.97 -3.24
N ARG A 82 7.84 -24.15 -3.18
CA ARG A 82 7.52 -25.24 -2.25
C ARG A 82 7.99 -24.87 -0.84
N GLY A 83 7.06 -24.66 0.10
CA GLY A 83 7.31 -24.30 1.50
C GLY A 83 6.05 -24.52 2.35
N GLY A 84 6.23 -24.81 3.64
CA GLY A 84 5.17 -25.32 4.52
C GLY A 84 3.99 -24.37 4.77
N SER A 85 2.83 -24.93 5.13
CA SER A 85 1.62 -24.16 5.46
C SER A 85 1.25 -24.36 6.92
N SER A 86 1.46 -23.36 7.77
CA SER A 86 0.90 -23.35 9.13
C SER A 86 -0.60 -23.01 9.13
N PRO A 87 -1.38 -23.45 10.15
CA PRO A 87 -2.83 -23.25 10.16
C PRO A 87 -3.27 -21.79 10.24
N ASP A 88 -2.53 -20.93 10.95
CA ASP A 88 -2.95 -19.55 11.27
C ASP A 88 -3.01 -18.63 10.04
N PHE A 89 -2.30 -19.00 8.97
CA PHE A 89 -2.43 -18.35 7.65
C PHE A 89 -3.84 -18.52 7.07
N ALA A 90 -4.71 -19.35 7.65
CA ALA A 90 -6.07 -19.62 7.18
C ALA A 90 -7.18 -18.77 7.83
N LEU A 91 -6.89 -17.72 8.63
CA LEU A 91 -7.95 -16.81 9.10
C LEU A 91 -8.00 -15.48 8.35
N ALA A 92 -6.96 -14.64 8.37
CA ALA A 92 -6.92 -13.37 7.62
C ALA A 92 -7.04 -13.54 6.08
N GLN A 93 -6.79 -14.76 5.61
CA GLN A 93 -6.98 -15.18 4.23
C GLN A 93 -8.44 -15.46 3.85
N TYR A 94 -9.27 -15.85 4.82
CA TYR A 94 -10.67 -16.25 4.65
C TYR A 94 -11.63 -15.16 5.17
N VAL A 95 -11.21 -14.39 6.17
CA VAL A 95 -11.86 -13.19 6.69
C VAL A 95 -11.01 -11.98 6.31
N ASN A 96 -11.40 -11.29 5.24
CA ASN A 96 -10.89 -9.99 4.84
C ASN A 96 -11.98 -9.21 4.11
N ASP A 97 -11.78 -7.91 4.00
CA ASP A 97 -12.71 -6.95 3.38
C ASP A 97 -12.82 -7.04 1.84
N ARG A 98 -11.91 -7.76 1.16
CA ARG A 98 -11.83 -7.80 -0.31
C ARG A 98 -13.09 -8.30 -1.04
N PRO A 99 -13.89 -9.27 -0.51
CA PRO A 99 -15.17 -9.66 -1.09
C PRO A 99 -16.29 -8.62 -0.92
N TYR A 100 -16.03 -7.54 -0.17
CA TYR A 100 -17.01 -6.53 0.25
C TYR A 100 -16.61 -5.09 -0.15
N ALA A 101 -15.36 -4.89 -0.58
CA ALA A 101 -14.80 -3.61 -1.04
C ALA A 101 -14.73 -3.47 -2.58
N ALA A 102 -15.18 -2.32 -3.11
CA ALA A 102 -15.02 -1.86 -4.49
C ALA A 102 -13.57 -1.46 -4.81
N SER A 103 -12.69 -2.44 -4.72
CA SER A 103 -11.23 -2.36 -4.80
C SER A 103 -10.71 -2.53 -6.24
N SER A 104 -9.39 -2.62 -6.39
CA SER A 104 -8.73 -3.02 -7.64
C SER A 104 -9.26 -4.34 -8.25
N LEU A 105 -9.88 -5.24 -7.47
CA LEU A 105 -10.55 -6.44 -7.97
C LEU A 105 -11.77 -6.13 -8.85
N LEU A 106 -12.54 -5.09 -8.48
CA LEU A 106 -13.72 -4.64 -9.23
C LEU A 106 -13.32 -4.02 -10.57
N ALA A 107 -12.24 -3.24 -10.60
CA ALA A 107 -11.69 -2.69 -11.85
C ALA A 107 -11.31 -3.80 -12.85
N VAL A 108 -10.70 -4.89 -12.37
CA VAL A 108 -10.36 -6.07 -13.21
C VAL A 108 -11.62 -6.81 -13.69
N ALA A 109 -12.65 -6.93 -12.84
CA ALA A 109 -13.94 -7.52 -13.25
C ALA A 109 -14.63 -6.66 -14.31
N MET A 110 -14.63 -5.34 -14.12
CA MET A 110 -15.21 -4.35 -15.02
C MET A 110 -14.55 -4.39 -16.41
N SER A 111 -13.22 -4.46 -16.49
CA SER A 111 -12.51 -4.54 -17.78
C SER A 111 -12.71 -5.87 -18.53
N ALA A 112 -13.02 -6.95 -17.81
CA ALA A 112 -13.42 -8.22 -18.41
C ALA A 112 -14.87 -8.18 -18.95
N VAL A 113 -15.81 -7.62 -18.17
CA VAL A 113 -17.25 -7.64 -18.48
C VAL A 113 -17.63 -6.56 -19.51
N PHE A 114 -17.10 -5.34 -19.39
CA PHE A 114 -17.43 -4.19 -20.26
C PHE A 114 -16.33 -3.88 -21.28
N LYS A 115 -15.56 -4.90 -21.69
CA LYS A 115 -14.40 -4.79 -22.60
C LYS A 115 -14.65 -3.97 -23.87
N SER A 116 -15.81 -4.13 -24.52
CA SER A 116 -16.16 -3.39 -25.74
C SER A 116 -16.57 -1.94 -25.47
N ALA A 117 -17.35 -1.71 -24.41
CA ALA A 117 -17.76 -0.39 -23.96
C ALA A 117 -16.55 0.48 -23.60
N MET A 118 -15.59 -0.10 -22.85
CA MET A 118 -14.29 0.51 -22.54
C MET A 118 -13.41 0.79 -23.76
N LYS A 119 -13.78 0.37 -24.97
CA LYS A 119 -13.06 0.71 -26.22
C LYS A 119 -13.75 1.80 -27.03
N GLY A 120 -14.87 2.35 -26.56
CA GLY A 120 -15.69 3.26 -27.38
C GLY A 120 -16.37 2.57 -28.56
N VAL A 121 -16.53 1.24 -28.53
CA VAL A 121 -17.13 0.49 -29.64
C VAL A 121 -18.55 0.09 -29.28
N CYS A 122 -19.55 0.50 -30.07
CA CYS A 122 -20.92 -0.02 -30.01
C CYS A 122 -21.39 -0.44 -31.41
N THR A 123 -21.39 -1.73 -31.72
CA THR A 123 -21.75 -2.20 -33.08
C THR A 123 -23.24 -2.11 -33.38
N ALA A 124 -24.11 -2.17 -32.37
CA ALA A 124 -25.55 -2.11 -32.54
C ALA A 124 -26.08 -0.68 -32.71
N ARG A 125 -25.38 0.30 -32.12
CA ARG A 125 -25.72 1.73 -32.11
C ARG A 125 -24.43 2.57 -32.14
N PRO A 126 -23.67 2.60 -33.26
CA PRO A 126 -22.36 3.23 -33.32
C PRO A 126 -22.41 4.72 -32.99
N GLU A 127 -23.47 5.40 -33.41
CA GLU A 127 -23.69 6.83 -33.19
C GLU A 127 -23.73 7.21 -31.71
N LEU A 128 -24.08 6.26 -30.82
CA LEU A 128 -24.17 6.52 -29.38
C LEU A 128 -22.82 6.40 -28.65
N ALA A 129 -21.85 5.69 -29.23
CA ALA A 129 -20.61 5.34 -28.53
C ALA A 129 -19.75 6.57 -28.19
N ASP A 130 -19.72 7.54 -29.10
CA ASP A 130 -19.00 8.80 -28.96
C ASP A 130 -19.80 9.91 -28.27
N GLN A 131 -21.08 9.68 -27.98
CA GLN A 131 -21.95 10.69 -27.37
C GLN A 131 -21.93 10.61 -25.84
N ALA A 132 -21.73 11.76 -25.20
CA ALA A 132 -21.85 11.88 -23.76
C ALA A 132 -23.28 11.53 -23.29
N GLN A 133 -23.37 10.77 -22.21
CA GLN A 133 -24.61 10.33 -21.56
C GLN A 133 -24.68 10.94 -20.16
N PRO A 134 -25.88 11.29 -19.65
CA PRO A 134 -26.04 11.66 -18.25
C PRO A 134 -25.95 10.39 -17.38
N LEU A 135 -24.81 10.20 -16.73
CA LEU A 135 -24.46 9.01 -15.96
C LEU A 135 -24.53 9.29 -14.46
N ARG A 136 -25.09 8.34 -13.72
CA ARG A 136 -24.97 8.24 -12.26
C ARG A 136 -24.35 6.90 -11.90
N VAL A 137 -23.18 6.92 -11.29
CA VAL A 137 -22.44 5.75 -10.83
C VAL A 137 -22.51 5.68 -9.31
N GLU A 138 -22.79 4.50 -8.75
CA GLU A 138 -22.74 4.31 -7.29
C GLU A 138 -21.91 3.09 -6.91
N LEU A 139 -21.07 3.25 -5.88
CA LEU A 139 -20.24 2.21 -5.29
C LEU A 139 -20.43 2.25 -3.76
N PRO A 140 -21.11 1.26 -3.15
CA PRO A 140 -21.48 1.32 -1.72
C PRO A 140 -20.31 1.33 -0.72
N ALA A 141 -19.12 0.87 -1.11
CA ALA A 141 -17.94 0.79 -0.24
C ALA A 141 -16.64 0.82 -1.04
N VAL A 142 -16.05 2.00 -1.25
CA VAL A 142 -14.76 2.19 -1.93
C VAL A 142 -13.67 2.42 -0.88
N PRO A 143 -12.57 1.61 -0.85
CA PRO A 143 -11.43 1.92 0.01
C PRO A 143 -10.74 3.19 -0.48
N ALA A 144 -10.64 4.21 0.38
CA ALA A 144 -10.09 5.52 0.03
C ALA A 144 -8.93 5.88 0.98
N LYS A 145 -7.71 5.42 0.67
CA LYS A 145 -6.51 5.77 1.44
C LYS A 145 -6.09 7.22 1.15
N GLY A 146 -6.73 8.14 1.85
CA GLY A 146 -6.68 9.58 1.60
C GLY A 146 -8.01 10.29 1.91
N GLY A 147 -9.03 9.56 2.38
CA GLY A 147 -10.33 10.13 2.76
C GLY A 147 -11.18 10.55 1.57
N ALA A 148 -12.33 11.17 1.87
CA ALA A 148 -13.23 11.74 0.88
C ALA A 148 -12.54 12.80 0.01
N GLU A 149 -11.71 13.66 0.60
CA GLU A 149 -10.93 14.70 -0.10
C GLU A 149 -10.10 14.18 -1.28
N LEU A 150 -9.51 12.98 -1.17
CA LEU A 150 -8.80 12.38 -2.29
C LEU A 150 -9.75 11.97 -3.42
N VAL A 151 -10.99 11.58 -3.11
CA VAL A 151 -12.00 11.21 -4.12
C VAL A 151 -12.43 12.45 -4.90
N HIS A 152 -12.70 13.56 -4.21
CA HIS A 152 -13.01 14.85 -4.86
C HIS A 152 -11.89 15.26 -5.83
N ARG A 153 -10.63 15.33 -5.35
CA ARG A 153 -9.46 15.68 -6.19
C ARG A 153 -9.19 14.76 -7.38
N LEU A 154 -9.69 13.52 -7.36
CA LEU A 154 -9.50 12.54 -8.44
C LEU A 154 -10.66 12.48 -9.45
N PHE A 155 -11.88 12.89 -9.09
CA PHE A 155 -13.06 12.78 -9.94
C PHE A 155 -13.65 14.13 -10.37
N GLU A 156 -13.58 15.19 -9.56
CA GLU A 156 -14.11 16.51 -9.95
C GLU A 156 -13.41 17.12 -11.17
N PRO A 157 -12.07 17.04 -11.33
CA PRO A 157 -11.38 17.55 -12.52
C PRO A 157 -11.75 16.84 -13.83
N LEU A 158 -12.46 15.71 -13.74
CA LEU A 158 -12.95 14.91 -14.87
C LEU A 158 -14.40 15.23 -15.24
N GLY A 159 -15.04 16.20 -14.58
CA GLY A 159 -16.43 16.60 -14.85
C GLY A 159 -17.48 15.79 -14.08
N TRP A 160 -17.09 15.13 -12.99
CA TRP A 160 -18.04 14.50 -12.06
C TRP A 160 -18.42 15.45 -10.93
N GLN A 161 -19.71 15.52 -10.63
CA GLN A 161 -20.19 15.86 -9.29
C GLN A 161 -19.98 14.64 -8.37
N VAL A 162 -19.30 14.85 -7.25
CA VAL A 162 -18.87 13.79 -6.32
C VAL A 162 -19.66 13.89 -5.00
N GLU A 163 -20.28 12.79 -4.58
CA GLU A 163 -20.73 12.56 -3.21
C GLU A 163 -19.86 11.43 -2.62
N ALA A 164 -19.01 11.73 -1.63
CA ALA A 164 -18.10 10.78 -1.00
C ALA A 164 -18.28 10.77 0.53
N GLU A 165 -19.24 9.98 1.02
CA GLU A 165 -19.59 9.92 2.45
C GLU A 165 -18.72 8.88 3.18
N PRO A 166 -17.96 9.24 4.23
CA PRO A 166 -17.26 8.27 5.08
C PRO A 166 -18.22 7.26 5.72
N ILE A 167 -17.82 5.98 5.73
CA ILE A 167 -18.60 4.92 6.37
C ILE A 167 -18.04 4.70 7.77
N VAL A 168 -18.83 4.98 8.81
CA VAL A 168 -18.50 4.69 10.22
C VAL A 168 -18.05 3.24 10.41
N LEU A 169 -17.01 3.02 11.23
CA LEU A 169 -16.39 1.70 11.39
C LEU A 169 -17.33 0.67 12.04
N ASP A 170 -18.03 1.08 13.10
CA ASP A 170 -19.14 0.34 13.69
C ASP A 170 -20.18 1.36 14.22
N PRO A 171 -21.45 1.32 13.77
CA PRO A 171 -22.48 2.25 14.26
C PRO A 171 -22.84 2.02 15.75
N THR A 172 -22.40 0.91 16.34
CA THR A 172 -22.55 0.59 17.76
C THR A 172 -21.47 1.24 18.63
N PHE A 173 -20.31 1.57 18.05
CA PHE A 173 -19.15 2.16 18.71
C PHE A 173 -18.64 3.39 17.94
N PRO A 174 -19.40 4.51 17.90
CA PRO A 174 -19.04 5.71 17.14
C PRO A 174 -17.68 6.31 17.52
N GLU A 175 -17.21 6.06 18.74
CA GLU A 175 -15.90 6.48 19.24
C GLU A 175 -14.72 5.81 18.52
N TRP A 176 -14.96 4.76 17.73
CA TRP A 176 -13.94 4.17 16.85
C TRP A 176 -13.75 4.97 15.54
N GLY A 177 -14.63 5.94 15.27
CA GLY A 177 -14.57 6.83 14.12
C GLY A 177 -14.91 6.18 12.79
N ASP A 178 -14.52 6.87 11.71
CA ASP A 178 -14.77 6.42 10.35
C ASP A 178 -13.85 5.27 9.93
N SER A 179 -14.39 4.35 9.15
CA SER A 179 -13.59 3.37 8.45
C SER A 179 -12.82 4.01 7.29
N ARG A 180 -11.86 3.26 6.72
CA ARG A 180 -11.15 3.65 5.49
C ARG A 180 -12.02 3.61 4.22
N TYR A 181 -13.32 3.38 4.34
CA TYR A 181 -14.25 3.23 3.23
C TYR A 181 -15.15 4.45 3.10
N VAL A 182 -15.44 4.82 1.86
CA VAL A 182 -16.47 5.80 1.53
C VAL A 182 -17.59 5.15 0.73
N GLN A 183 -18.82 5.60 0.93
CA GLN A 183 -19.90 5.42 -0.03
C GLN A 183 -19.71 6.49 -1.11
N LEU A 184 -19.48 6.04 -2.35
CA LEU A 184 -19.20 6.93 -3.47
C LEU A 184 -20.37 6.97 -4.45
N ARG A 185 -20.83 8.17 -4.78
CA ARG A 185 -21.69 8.42 -5.94
C ARG A 185 -21.06 9.49 -6.82
N LEU A 186 -21.12 9.26 -8.13
CA LEU A 186 -20.61 10.16 -9.15
C LEU A 186 -21.75 10.47 -10.11
N THR A 187 -22.04 11.75 -10.36
CA THR A 187 -23.03 12.18 -11.36
C THR A 187 -22.36 13.12 -12.37
N GLY A 188 -22.56 12.89 -13.67
CA GLY A 188 -21.92 13.71 -14.70
C GLY A 188 -22.35 13.32 -16.12
N THR A 189 -22.00 14.16 -17.10
CA THR A 189 -22.32 13.93 -18.52
C THR A 189 -21.06 13.54 -19.28
N LEU A 190 -20.81 12.25 -19.45
CA LEU A 190 -19.58 11.69 -20.05
C LEU A 190 -19.90 10.56 -21.04
N ARG A 191 -18.98 10.23 -21.96
CA ARG A 191 -19.11 8.98 -22.73
C ARG A 191 -18.95 7.78 -21.79
N VAL A 192 -19.69 6.71 -22.04
CA VAL A 192 -19.59 5.47 -21.25
C VAL A 192 -18.18 4.88 -21.27
N ALA A 193 -17.45 5.03 -22.38
CA ALA A 193 -16.05 4.58 -22.50
C ALA A 193 -15.10 5.30 -21.54
N ASP A 194 -15.28 6.62 -21.38
CA ASP A 194 -14.43 7.47 -20.54
C ASP A 194 -14.72 7.21 -19.07
N ALA A 195 -16.01 7.19 -18.69
CA ALA A 195 -16.45 6.88 -17.32
C ALA A 195 -15.90 5.52 -16.83
N LEU A 196 -15.99 4.48 -17.66
CA LEU A 196 -15.43 3.16 -17.33
C LEU A 196 -13.89 3.18 -17.27
N SER A 197 -13.21 3.95 -18.13
CA SER A 197 -11.75 4.03 -18.15
C SER A 197 -11.19 4.80 -16.94
N GLN A 198 -11.86 5.89 -16.55
CA GLN A 198 -11.56 6.65 -15.33
C GLN A 198 -11.74 5.77 -14.09
N LEU A 199 -12.90 5.09 -13.93
CA LEU A 199 -13.12 4.13 -12.84
C LEU A 199 -12.07 3.01 -12.79
N TYR A 200 -11.64 2.51 -13.96
CA TYR A 200 -10.63 1.46 -14.07
C TYR A 200 -9.25 1.91 -13.55
N VAL A 201 -8.87 3.16 -13.81
CA VAL A 201 -7.59 3.73 -13.36
C VAL A 201 -7.68 4.18 -11.89
N LEU A 202 -8.77 4.82 -11.50
CA LEU A 202 -8.87 5.53 -10.22
C LEU A 202 -9.25 4.64 -9.02
N LEU A 203 -10.04 3.57 -9.20
CA LEU A 203 -10.34 2.65 -8.09
C LEU A 203 -9.05 2.00 -7.51
N PRO A 204 -8.08 1.52 -8.32
CA PRO A 204 -6.77 1.10 -7.80
C PRO A 204 -5.93 2.20 -7.13
N VAL A 205 -6.15 3.47 -7.47
CA VAL A 205 -5.43 4.63 -6.90
C VAL A 205 -5.98 5.01 -5.52
N LEU A 206 -7.30 4.91 -5.33
CA LEU A 206 -7.95 5.06 -4.03
C LEU A 206 -7.60 3.91 -3.06
N ASP A 207 -7.59 2.68 -3.58
CA ASP A 207 -7.22 1.45 -2.86
C ASP A 207 -5.75 1.49 -2.37
N ASP A 208 -4.84 2.04 -3.19
CA ASP A 208 -3.38 2.12 -2.95
C ASP A 208 -2.82 0.79 -2.39
N ALA A 209 -3.30 -0.31 -2.97
CA ALA A 209 -3.08 -1.68 -2.50
C ALA A 209 -3.14 -2.70 -3.65
N LYS A 210 -2.47 -2.46 -4.79
CA LYS A 210 -2.50 -3.43 -5.91
C LYS A 210 -2.07 -4.84 -5.45
N HIS A 211 -2.97 -5.81 -5.67
CA HIS A 211 -2.85 -7.20 -5.20
C HIS A 211 -2.16 -8.15 -6.19
N TYR A 212 -1.68 -7.65 -7.33
CA TYR A 212 -0.92 -8.41 -8.33
C TYR A 212 0.44 -7.74 -8.60
N TRP A 213 1.38 -8.49 -9.19
CA TRP A 213 2.67 -7.94 -9.59
C TRP A 213 2.49 -6.93 -10.73
N VAL A 214 2.79 -5.66 -10.46
CA VAL A 214 2.91 -4.62 -11.50
C VAL A 214 4.12 -4.94 -12.36
N ALA A 215 3.86 -5.35 -13.60
CA ALA A 215 4.84 -5.60 -14.66
C ALA A 215 4.90 -4.41 -15.63
N PRO A 216 5.90 -4.31 -16.53
CA PRO A 216 6.10 -3.13 -17.37
C PRO A 216 4.89 -2.78 -18.28
N ASP A 217 4.13 -3.78 -18.70
CA ASP A 217 2.89 -3.64 -19.50
C ASP A 217 1.77 -2.89 -18.77
N GLU A 218 1.85 -2.73 -17.45
CA GLU A 218 0.94 -1.85 -16.69
C GLU A 218 1.14 -0.37 -17.02
N VAL A 219 2.31 0.04 -17.52
CA VAL A 219 2.54 1.41 -18.02
C VAL A 219 1.73 1.63 -19.29
N ASP A 220 1.83 0.73 -20.27
CA ASP A 220 1.07 0.87 -21.52
C ASP A 220 -0.45 0.77 -21.29
N LYS A 221 -0.89 -0.06 -20.34
CA LYS A 221 -2.30 -0.08 -19.90
C LYS A 221 -2.73 1.21 -19.20
N LEU A 222 -1.87 1.86 -18.43
CA LEU A 222 -2.19 3.15 -17.82
C LEU A 222 -2.35 4.22 -18.91
N LEU A 223 -1.41 4.28 -19.85
CA LEU A 223 -1.43 5.25 -20.94
C LEU A 223 -2.67 5.05 -21.84
N ALA A 224 -2.94 3.84 -22.30
CA ALA A 224 -4.13 3.52 -23.13
C ALA A 224 -5.48 3.60 -22.39
N ARG A 225 -5.48 3.88 -21.07
CA ARG A 225 -6.69 4.14 -20.26
C ARG A 225 -6.76 5.57 -19.74
N GLY A 226 -5.63 6.26 -19.72
CA GLY A 226 -5.46 7.67 -19.41
C GLY A 226 -5.52 8.58 -20.64
N GLU A 227 -5.50 8.02 -21.85
CA GLU A 227 -5.57 8.75 -23.12
C GLU A 227 -6.71 9.78 -23.12
N GLY A 228 -6.41 11.00 -23.58
CA GLY A 228 -7.34 12.13 -23.63
C GLY A 228 -7.65 12.83 -22.31
N TRP A 229 -7.29 12.28 -21.13
CA TRP A 229 -7.60 12.91 -19.82
C TRP A 229 -6.44 12.96 -18.82
N LEU A 230 -5.68 11.87 -18.69
CA LEU A 230 -4.61 11.75 -17.69
C LEU A 230 -3.47 12.75 -17.90
N PRO A 231 -3.00 13.09 -19.13
CA PRO A 231 -1.97 14.11 -19.33
C PRO A 231 -2.34 15.50 -18.81
N ARG A 232 -3.65 15.79 -18.70
CA ARG A 232 -4.20 17.10 -18.28
C ARG A 232 -4.78 17.08 -16.85
N HIS A 233 -4.70 15.95 -16.15
CA HIS A 233 -5.27 15.81 -14.81
C HIS A 233 -4.35 16.46 -13.75
N PRO A 234 -4.85 17.29 -12.81
CA PRO A 234 -3.99 17.95 -11.82
C PRO A 234 -3.22 16.94 -10.93
N GLU A 235 -3.88 15.85 -10.54
CA GLU A 235 -3.28 14.74 -9.78
C GLU A 235 -2.53 13.70 -10.66
N GLN A 236 -2.15 14.01 -11.91
CA GLN A 236 -1.49 13.07 -12.85
C GLN A 236 -0.28 12.35 -12.24
N GLN A 237 0.56 13.05 -11.48
CA GLN A 237 1.72 12.46 -10.79
C GLN A 237 1.30 11.48 -9.68
N LEU A 238 0.29 11.84 -8.88
CA LEU A 238 -0.24 11.00 -7.80
C LEU A 238 -0.90 9.73 -8.34
N ILE A 239 -1.74 9.88 -9.38
CA ILE A 239 -2.38 8.78 -10.11
C ILE A 239 -1.32 7.81 -10.64
N THR A 240 -0.33 8.33 -11.36
CA THR A 240 0.76 7.53 -11.95
C THR A 240 1.56 6.78 -10.88
N ARG A 241 1.95 7.46 -9.80
CA ARG A 241 2.71 6.88 -8.68
C ARG A 241 1.94 5.77 -7.98
N ARG A 242 0.66 5.98 -7.65
CA ARG A 242 -0.17 4.98 -6.94
C ARG A 242 -0.57 3.83 -7.87
N TYR A 243 -0.98 4.11 -9.11
CA TYR A 243 -1.35 3.07 -10.08
C TYR A 243 -0.17 2.13 -10.39
N LEU A 244 1.07 2.62 -10.41
CA LEU A 244 2.26 1.79 -10.63
C LEU A 244 2.87 1.24 -9.32
N ALA A 245 2.08 1.18 -8.25
CA ALA A 245 2.45 0.65 -6.93
C ALA A 245 3.77 1.24 -6.39
N ARG A 246 3.95 2.55 -6.60
CA ARG A 246 5.13 3.35 -6.20
C ARG A 246 6.46 2.87 -6.80
N ARG A 247 6.47 2.06 -7.87
CA ARG A 247 7.71 1.67 -8.59
C ARG A 247 8.30 2.85 -9.36
N TRP A 248 9.32 3.48 -8.78
CA TRP A 248 9.89 4.76 -9.26
C TRP A 248 10.42 4.74 -10.71
N SER A 249 10.95 3.61 -11.21
CA SER A 249 11.37 3.49 -12.61
C SER A 249 10.20 3.51 -13.60
N LEU A 250 9.12 2.76 -13.31
CA LEU A 250 7.92 2.73 -14.15
C LEU A 250 7.15 4.06 -14.05
N ALA A 251 7.07 4.64 -12.85
CA ALA A 251 6.41 5.93 -12.65
C ALA A 251 7.08 7.04 -13.46
N ARG A 252 8.42 7.17 -13.41
CA ARG A 252 9.14 8.15 -14.25
C ARG A 252 8.96 7.92 -15.74
N ALA A 253 8.99 6.66 -16.21
CA ALA A 253 8.76 6.33 -17.61
C ALA A 253 7.33 6.68 -18.09
N ALA A 254 6.33 6.48 -17.24
CA ALA A 254 4.96 6.88 -17.51
C ALA A 254 4.79 8.41 -17.52
N THR A 255 5.30 9.12 -16.50
CA THR A 255 5.24 10.59 -16.44
C THR A 255 5.94 11.24 -17.63
N ALA A 256 7.12 10.77 -18.03
CA ALA A 256 7.82 11.29 -19.21
C ALA A 256 6.99 11.12 -20.51
N ARG A 257 6.33 9.97 -20.70
CA ARG A 257 5.44 9.73 -21.85
C ARG A 257 4.16 10.57 -21.79
N LEU A 258 3.62 10.83 -20.59
CA LEU A 258 2.46 11.71 -20.40
C LEU A 258 2.79 13.19 -20.67
N GLU A 259 3.96 13.68 -20.26
CA GLU A 259 4.40 15.04 -20.62
C GLU A 259 4.61 15.19 -22.12
N LEU A 260 5.22 14.21 -22.79
CA LEU A 260 5.34 14.22 -24.26
C LEU A 260 3.96 14.24 -24.95
N ALA A 261 2.98 13.49 -24.44
CA ALA A 261 1.62 13.54 -24.96
C ALA A 261 0.93 14.89 -24.69
N ARG A 262 1.14 15.49 -23.50
CA ARG A 262 0.60 16.81 -23.14
C ARG A 262 1.18 17.93 -24.00
N LEU A 263 2.46 17.82 -24.38
CA LEU A 263 3.14 18.76 -25.29
C LEU A 263 2.65 18.58 -26.73
N ALA A 264 2.53 17.34 -27.23
CA ALA A 264 1.94 17.09 -28.55
C ALA A 264 0.49 17.61 -28.66
N GLU A 265 -0.35 17.38 -27.62
CA GLU A 265 -1.71 17.97 -27.53
C GLU A 265 -1.72 19.51 -27.47
N ALA A 266 -0.59 20.17 -27.22
CA ALA A 266 -0.46 21.63 -27.23
C ALA A 266 0.05 22.13 -28.59
N ASP A 267 1.08 21.49 -29.14
CA ASP A 267 1.65 21.80 -30.44
C ASP A 267 0.61 21.61 -31.57
N ASP A 268 -0.22 20.56 -31.50
CA ASP A 268 -1.33 20.33 -32.44
C ASP A 268 -2.39 21.45 -32.37
N ARG A 269 -2.62 22.07 -31.20
CA ARG A 269 -3.55 23.21 -31.06
C ARG A 269 -2.96 24.49 -31.64
N GLU A 270 -1.66 24.74 -31.46
CA GLU A 270 -1.01 25.90 -32.10
C GLU A 270 -1.09 25.79 -33.63
N LEU A 271 -0.97 24.59 -34.20
CA LEU A 271 -1.15 24.37 -35.64
C LEU A 271 -2.60 24.61 -36.13
N GLU A 272 -3.62 24.17 -35.38
CA GLU A 272 -5.03 24.45 -35.70
C GLU A 272 -5.39 25.94 -35.56
N GLU A 273 -4.77 26.68 -34.63
CA GLU A 273 -4.99 28.14 -34.49
C GLU A 273 -4.33 28.95 -35.61
N ILE A 274 -3.24 28.46 -36.21
CA ILE A 274 -2.56 29.13 -37.33
C ILE A 274 -3.32 28.97 -38.66
N ASP A 275 -3.96 27.82 -38.91
CA ASP A 275 -4.70 27.56 -40.16
C ASP A 275 -6.02 28.36 -40.28
N ASN A 276 -6.59 28.78 -39.14
CA ASN A 276 -7.83 29.56 -39.10
C ASN A 276 -7.63 31.08 -39.35
N ALA A 277 -6.41 31.53 -39.66
CA ALA A 277 -6.06 32.95 -39.79
C ALA A 277 -5.97 33.47 -41.25
N VAL A 278 -6.68 32.86 -42.20
CA VAL A 278 -6.77 33.33 -43.60
C VAL A 278 -8.07 34.11 -43.84
N PRO A 279 -8.04 35.45 -44.03
CA PRO A 279 -9.23 36.22 -44.39
C PRO A 279 -9.68 35.91 -45.83
N GLN A 280 -10.94 35.54 -46.01
CA GLN A 280 -11.55 35.51 -47.33
C GLN A 280 -11.98 36.92 -47.75
N GLU A 281 -11.32 37.49 -48.77
CA GLU A 281 -11.89 38.60 -49.55
C GLU A 281 -12.31 38.11 -50.95
N THR A 282 -13.51 38.52 -51.36
CA THR A 282 -14.16 38.14 -52.62
C THR A 282 -13.96 39.21 -53.70
N GLY A 283 -13.63 38.81 -54.93
CA GLY A 283 -13.61 39.70 -56.10
C GLY A 283 -13.49 38.95 -57.42
N GLU A 284 -14.30 39.31 -58.42
CA GLU A 284 -14.44 38.60 -59.71
C GLU A 284 -13.61 39.25 -60.85
N LEU A 285 -12.87 38.42 -61.62
CA LEU A 285 -12.60 38.47 -63.09
C LEU A 285 -12.07 39.78 -63.77
N PRO A 286 -11.55 39.78 -65.03
CA PRO A 286 -11.41 38.69 -66.03
C PRO A 286 -9.98 38.56 -66.64
N GLU A 287 -9.92 37.97 -67.85
CA GLU A 287 -8.77 37.47 -68.63
C GLU A 287 -7.80 38.51 -69.26
N GLU A 288 -6.75 37.94 -69.90
CA GLU A 288 -5.73 38.47 -70.85
C GLU A 288 -4.30 38.35 -70.26
N GLY A 289 -3.26 37.89 -70.96
CA GLY A 289 -3.11 37.53 -72.37
C GLY A 289 -1.71 37.97 -72.85
N GLN A 290 -0.98 37.09 -73.56
CA GLN A 290 0.30 37.33 -74.29
C GLN A 290 1.64 37.22 -73.53
N SER A 291 2.38 36.16 -73.89
CA SER A 291 3.86 36.13 -74.05
C SER A 291 4.21 36.82 -75.40
N PRO A 292 5.48 37.14 -75.80
CA PRO A 292 6.72 36.34 -75.58
C PRO A 292 8.07 37.12 -75.46
N ALA A 293 9.19 36.36 -75.45
CA ALA A 293 10.58 36.74 -75.84
C ALA A 293 11.33 37.78 -74.95
N ASP A 294 12.67 37.85 -74.81
CA ASP A 294 13.86 37.02 -75.15
C ASP A 294 15.10 37.69 -74.46
N ALA A 295 16.31 37.11 -74.25
CA ALA A 295 16.84 35.74 -74.24
C ALA A 295 18.30 35.73 -73.66
N GLU A 296 18.83 34.56 -73.25
CA GLU A 296 20.25 34.26 -72.93
C GLU A 296 20.91 34.99 -71.70
N HIS A 297 21.94 34.47 -70.99
CA HIS A 297 22.85 33.35 -71.21
C HIS A 297 23.34 32.67 -69.88
N LEU A 298 23.92 31.48 -70.03
CA LEU A 298 24.51 30.49 -69.07
C LEU A 298 25.71 31.01 -68.19
N PRO A 299 26.30 30.23 -67.22
CA PRO A 299 26.38 28.76 -67.15
C PRO A 299 26.25 27.99 -65.80
N THR A 300 25.78 26.72 -65.95
CA THR A 300 26.20 25.40 -65.36
C THR A 300 27.22 25.34 -64.21
N THR A 301 27.20 24.34 -63.29
CA THR A 301 27.11 22.87 -63.51
C THR A 301 26.53 22.07 -62.33
N ASP A 302 25.69 21.07 -62.62
CA ASP A 302 25.89 19.60 -62.42
C ASP A 302 26.74 19.07 -61.21
N ALA A 303 26.42 17.95 -60.55
CA ALA A 303 25.33 16.97 -60.77
C ALA A 303 24.95 16.12 -59.52
N LEU A 304 23.74 15.57 -59.65
CA LEU A 304 23.05 14.46 -58.96
C LEU A 304 23.66 13.06 -59.33
N PRO A 305 23.08 11.87 -58.98
CA PRO A 305 22.45 11.38 -57.73
C PRO A 305 22.56 9.84 -57.43
N THR A 306 21.75 9.36 -56.47
CA THR A 306 20.96 8.09 -56.46
C THR A 306 21.58 6.74 -56.03
N THR A 307 20.69 5.97 -55.39
CA THR A 307 20.79 4.68 -54.67
C THR A 307 20.71 3.41 -55.53
N GLY A 308 21.12 2.24 -54.97
CA GLY A 308 20.60 0.93 -55.41
C GLY A 308 21.31 -0.37 -54.98
N ALA A 309 20.76 -1.08 -53.97
CA ALA A 309 20.78 -2.55 -53.75
C ALA A 309 22.07 -3.33 -53.30
N GLN A 310 21.80 -4.50 -52.67
CA GLN A 310 22.68 -5.50 -51.98
C GLN A 310 23.31 -6.55 -52.95
N PRO A 311 24.09 -7.61 -52.57
CA PRO A 311 24.35 -8.22 -51.24
C PRO A 311 25.79 -8.78 -50.92
N ASP A 312 25.92 -9.40 -49.73
CA ASP A 312 26.85 -10.43 -49.20
C ASP A 312 28.25 -10.71 -49.81
N ALA A 313 29.31 -10.63 -48.98
CA ALA A 313 30.27 -11.74 -48.71
C ALA A 313 31.49 -11.37 -47.82
N ASP A 314 31.88 -12.32 -46.95
CA ASP A 314 33.22 -12.67 -46.40
C ASP A 314 34.27 -11.67 -45.83
N ALA A 315 34.64 -11.96 -44.57
CA ALA A 315 36.00 -12.23 -44.04
C ALA A 315 37.10 -11.14 -43.83
N ARG A 316 37.22 -10.73 -42.55
CA ARG A 316 38.48 -10.59 -41.74
C ARG A 316 39.53 -9.50 -42.14
N PRO A 317 40.53 -9.20 -41.27
CA PRO A 317 40.40 -8.76 -39.88
C PRO A 317 41.33 -7.55 -39.55
N ASP A 318 40.81 -6.45 -39.01
CA ASP A 318 41.69 -5.33 -38.64
C ASP A 318 42.26 -5.43 -37.22
N THR A 319 43.59 -5.49 -37.18
CA THR A 319 44.42 -5.31 -36.00
C THR A 319 44.56 -3.85 -35.64
N ASN A 320 44.23 -3.47 -34.40
CA ASN A 320 45.17 -2.67 -33.61
C ASN A 320 44.83 -2.72 -32.12
N ALA A 321 45.82 -3.08 -31.32
CA ALA A 321 45.78 -2.96 -29.87
C ALA A 321 46.86 -1.97 -29.45
N GLN A 322 46.49 -0.89 -28.77
CA GLN A 322 47.40 -0.11 -27.95
C GLN A 322 46.63 0.42 -26.72
N PRO A 323 47.30 0.56 -25.56
CA PRO A 323 46.66 0.27 -24.28
C PRO A 323 45.88 1.46 -23.72
N ASP A 324 44.77 1.15 -23.05
CA ASP A 324 44.06 2.10 -22.20
C ASP A 324 44.97 2.57 -21.06
N ALA A 325 45.13 3.89 -20.94
CA ALA A 325 45.73 4.51 -19.76
C ALA A 325 44.71 4.52 -18.62
N ASP A 326 45.16 4.24 -17.40
CA ASP A 326 44.32 4.11 -16.21
C ASP A 326 43.37 5.30 -16.01
N GLN A 327 42.07 5.07 -16.24
CA GLN A 327 41.04 5.85 -15.56
C GLN A 327 40.89 5.33 -14.15
N GLN A 328 41.71 5.86 -13.23
CA GLN A 328 41.45 5.78 -11.80
C GLN A 328 40.09 6.46 -11.53
N GLN A 329 39.00 5.68 -11.54
CA GLN A 329 37.72 6.16 -11.06
C GLN A 329 37.84 6.36 -9.56
N ASP A 330 37.72 7.62 -9.14
CA ASP A 330 37.74 8.03 -7.75
C ASP A 330 36.50 7.46 -7.06
N THR A 331 36.65 6.28 -6.46
CA THR A 331 35.56 5.53 -5.83
C THR A 331 35.45 5.91 -4.37
N ASP A 332 35.04 7.15 -4.14
CA ASP A 332 34.72 7.66 -2.81
C ASP A 332 33.70 6.71 -2.14
N PRO A 333 33.98 6.17 -0.95
CA PRO A 333 33.20 5.07 -0.39
C PRO A 333 31.78 5.54 -0.04
N LYS A 334 30.78 4.92 -0.69
CA LYS A 334 29.37 5.25 -0.48
C LYS A 334 29.03 5.20 1.02
N PRO A 335 28.42 6.25 1.61
CA PRO A 335 28.14 6.31 3.03
C PRO A 335 27.20 5.17 3.46
N VAL A 336 27.47 4.61 4.65
CA VAL A 336 26.70 3.49 5.21
C VAL A 336 25.24 3.94 5.43
N PRO A 337 24.23 3.26 4.84
CA PRO A 337 22.85 3.68 4.96
C PRO A 337 22.38 3.77 6.41
N LEU A 338 21.58 4.78 6.76
CA LEU A 338 21.08 5.01 8.12
C LEU A 338 20.41 3.77 8.73
N ALA A 339 19.63 3.03 7.94
CA ALA A 339 18.99 1.80 8.38
C ALA A 339 19.99 0.68 8.78
N VAL A 340 21.22 0.69 8.27
CA VAL A 340 22.30 -0.23 8.70
C VAL A 340 22.88 0.25 10.04
N ARG A 341 23.25 1.53 10.14
CA ARG A 341 23.77 2.16 11.38
C ARG A 341 22.81 1.98 12.56
N ARG A 342 21.51 2.06 12.31
CA ARG A 342 20.43 1.78 13.29
C ARG A 342 20.48 0.35 13.82
N ARG A 343 20.58 -0.65 12.94
CA ARG A 343 20.65 -2.07 13.35
C ARG A 343 21.96 -2.37 14.08
N GLU A 344 23.07 -1.74 13.68
CA GLU A 344 24.35 -1.84 14.39
C GLU A 344 24.25 -1.27 15.82
N ALA A 345 23.62 -0.09 15.99
CA ALA A 345 23.37 0.51 17.30
C ALA A 345 22.47 -0.38 18.17
N ILE A 346 21.36 -0.90 17.63
CA ILE A 346 20.48 -1.85 18.33
C ILE A 346 21.25 -3.10 18.79
N LEU A 347 22.06 -3.71 17.91
CA LEU A 347 22.86 -4.88 18.24
C LEU A 347 23.91 -4.57 19.32
N ALA A 348 24.48 -3.36 19.35
CA ALA A 348 25.37 -2.93 20.42
C ALA A 348 24.64 -2.85 21.78
N GLN A 349 23.43 -2.27 21.82
CA GLN A 349 22.61 -2.21 23.04
C GLN A 349 22.22 -3.61 23.54
N LEU A 350 21.77 -4.51 22.65
CA LEU A 350 21.41 -5.88 23.00
C LEU A 350 22.60 -6.69 23.56
N ARG A 351 23.81 -6.48 23.02
CA ARG A 351 25.05 -7.10 23.53
C ARG A 351 25.45 -6.52 24.89
N ALA A 352 25.37 -5.20 25.06
CA ALA A 352 25.67 -4.54 26.33
C ALA A 352 24.72 -5.00 27.46
N ALA A 353 23.44 -5.23 27.13
CA ALA A 353 22.45 -5.81 28.03
C ALA A 353 22.64 -7.31 28.33
N GLY A 354 23.59 -7.98 27.66
CA GLY A 354 23.81 -9.42 27.78
C GLY A 354 22.60 -10.27 27.36
N ALA A 355 21.81 -9.79 26.39
CA ALA A 355 20.59 -10.45 25.97
C ALA A 355 20.88 -11.67 25.08
N THR A 356 20.19 -12.78 25.35
CA THR A 356 20.27 -14.03 24.58
C THR A 356 18.93 -14.42 23.96
N ARG A 357 17.82 -14.06 24.61
CA ARG A 357 16.44 -14.29 24.19
C ARG A 357 15.82 -12.94 23.82
N VAL A 358 15.62 -12.69 22.52
CA VAL A 358 15.28 -11.36 21.99
C VAL A 358 13.97 -11.37 21.21
N LEU A 359 13.11 -10.39 21.49
CA LEU A 359 11.94 -10.04 20.70
C LEU A 359 12.27 -8.91 19.71
N ASP A 360 11.89 -9.07 18.45
CA ASP A 360 11.87 -8.03 17.43
C ASP A 360 10.40 -7.69 17.17
N LEU A 361 9.90 -6.65 17.84
CA LEU A 361 8.49 -6.24 17.85
C LEU A 361 8.27 -5.23 16.73
N GLY A 362 7.45 -5.58 15.74
CA GLY A 362 7.37 -4.84 14.47
C GLY A 362 8.49 -5.25 13.49
N CYS A 363 8.85 -6.54 13.45
CA CYS A 363 10.03 -7.01 12.71
C CYS A 363 9.97 -6.81 11.18
N GLY A 364 8.82 -6.41 10.63
CA GLY A 364 8.62 -6.12 9.22
C GLY A 364 9.07 -7.27 8.31
N GLU A 365 9.90 -6.95 7.32
CA GLU A 365 10.45 -7.92 6.37
C GLU A 365 11.73 -8.64 6.90
N GLY A 366 11.99 -8.59 8.20
CA GLY A 366 13.00 -9.41 8.91
C GLY A 366 14.45 -8.94 8.75
N ALA A 367 14.69 -7.64 8.59
CA ALA A 367 16.04 -7.09 8.43
C ALA A 367 16.90 -7.24 9.69
N LEU A 368 16.35 -6.91 10.87
CA LEU A 368 17.05 -7.07 12.15
C LEU A 368 17.19 -8.55 12.53
N LEU A 369 16.13 -9.36 12.37
CA LEU A 369 16.19 -10.83 12.47
C LEU A 369 17.37 -11.45 11.68
N ALA A 370 17.65 -10.95 10.48
CA ALA A 370 18.73 -11.45 9.64
C ALA A 370 20.13 -11.15 10.21
N ASP A 371 20.28 -10.05 10.96
CA ASP A 371 21.53 -9.69 11.61
C ASP A 371 21.66 -10.37 12.99
N LEU A 372 20.57 -10.48 13.76
CA LEU A 372 20.49 -11.26 15.01
C LEU A 372 20.89 -12.73 14.79
N LEU A 373 20.46 -13.36 13.69
CA LEU A 373 20.77 -14.76 13.42
C LEU A 373 22.25 -15.04 13.08
N LYS A 374 23.01 -14.03 12.63
CA LYS A 374 24.45 -14.14 12.34
C LYS A 374 25.26 -14.24 13.63
N ASP A 375 24.87 -13.46 14.64
CA ASP A 375 25.47 -13.52 15.97
C ASP A 375 25.01 -14.81 16.66
N ARG A 376 25.91 -15.47 17.38
CA ARG A 376 25.64 -16.76 18.05
C ARG A 376 25.24 -16.60 19.51
N THR A 377 25.34 -15.39 20.06
CA THR A 377 24.93 -15.07 21.44
C THR A 377 23.40 -15.13 21.61
N PHE A 378 22.64 -14.75 20.58
CA PHE A 378 21.18 -14.83 20.58
C PHE A 378 20.70 -16.28 20.38
N THR A 379 20.32 -16.95 21.46
CA THR A 379 19.88 -18.35 21.48
C THR A 379 18.41 -18.52 21.10
N GLU A 380 17.57 -17.51 21.35
CA GLU A 380 16.16 -17.47 20.92
C GLU A 380 15.82 -16.09 20.36
N VAL A 381 15.25 -16.05 19.16
CA VAL A 381 14.87 -14.81 18.45
C VAL A 381 13.43 -14.94 17.98
N VAL A 382 12.58 -13.99 18.34
CA VAL A 382 11.17 -13.99 17.92
C VAL A 382 10.82 -12.68 17.22
N GLY A 383 10.49 -12.78 15.94
CA GLY A 383 9.90 -11.68 15.18
C GLY A 383 8.38 -11.64 15.38
N VAL A 384 7.86 -10.51 15.84
CA VAL A 384 6.42 -10.25 15.96
C VAL A 384 6.04 -9.15 14.97
N GLU A 385 4.98 -9.36 14.20
CA GLU A 385 4.56 -8.41 13.17
C GLU A 385 3.06 -8.53 12.89
N VAL A 386 2.37 -7.40 12.68
CA VAL A 386 0.92 -7.39 12.40
C VAL A 386 0.63 -7.82 10.95
N SER A 387 1.54 -7.48 10.04
CA SER A 387 1.52 -7.80 8.62
C SER A 387 2.01 -9.23 8.34
N ALA A 388 1.06 -10.18 8.24
CA ALA A 388 1.34 -11.53 7.75
C ALA A 388 2.09 -11.56 6.40
N ARG A 389 1.91 -10.54 5.55
CA ARG A 389 2.66 -10.39 4.29
C ARG A 389 4.15 -10.15 4.57
N ALA A 390 4.48 -9.28 5.51
CA ALA A 390 5.86 -8.96 5.87
C ALA A 390 6.56 -10.19 6.49
N LEU A 391 5.87 -10.95 7.35
CA LEU A 391 6.36 -12.24 7.88
C LEU A 391 6.68 -13.27 6.78
N VAL A 392 5.85 -13.39 5.74
CA VAL A 392 6.15 -14.27 4.59
C VAL A 392 7.39 -13.79 3.82
N ILE A 393 7.63 -12.49 3.73
CA ILE A 393 8.83 -11.94 3.10
C ILE A 393 10.05 -12.16 3.98
N ALA A 394 9.94 -11.95 5.30
CA ALA A 394 10.97 -12.27 6.29
C ALA A 394 11.37 -13.74 6.20
N ALA A 395 10.41 -14.68 6.28
CA ALA A 395 10.67 -16.13 6.18
C ALA A 395 11.46 -16.50 4.91
N ARG A 396 11.12 -15.88 3.77
CA ARG A 396 11.80 -16.09 2.48
C ARG A 396 13.20 -15.47 2.43
N ARG A 397 13.38 -14.26 2.98
CA ARG A 397 14.70 -13.58 3.04
C ARG A 397 15.67 -14.29 3.97
N LEU A 398 15.19 -14.71 5.13
CA LEU A 398 15.91 -15.52 6.12
C LEU A 398 16.17 -16.95 5.61
N ARG A 399 15.39 -17.42 4.63
CA ARG A 399 15.45 -18.76 4.03
C ARG A 399 15.16 -19.86 5.06
N LEU A 400 14.11 -19.69 5.88
CA LEU A 400 13.76 -20.62 6.96
C LEU A 400 13.62 -22.07 6.46
N ASP A 401 12.98 -22.31 5.30
CA ASP A 401 12.85 -23.64 4.66
C ASP A 401 14.20 -24.31 4.29
N ARG A 402 15.33 -23.60 4.39
CA ARG A 402 16.69 -24.08 4.08
C ARG A 402 17.64 -24.02 5.26
N MET A 403 17.17 -23.61 6.44
CA MET A 403 17.99 -23.63 7.66
C MET A 403 18.23 -25.07 8.11
N ASN A 404 19.40 -25.31 8.71
CA ASN A 404 19.60 -26.52 9.52
C ASN A 404 18.80 -26.41 10.82
N GLU A 405 18.53 -27.55 11.46
CA GLU A 405 17.74 -27.65 12.70
C GLU A 405 18.25 -26.70 13.80
N ARG A 406 19.56 -26.53 13.94
CA ARG A 406 20.18 -25.63 14.94
C ARG A 406 19.90 -24.15 14.69
N GLN A 407 19.73 -23.74 13.44
CA GLN A 407 19.35 -22.37 13.10
C GLN A 407 17.83 -22.20 13.15
N ALA A 408 17.07 -23.18 12.67
CA ALA A 408 15.60 -23.16 12.71
C ALA A 408 15.07 -23.11 14.17
N ALA A 409 15.67 -23.87 15.09
CA ALA A 409 15.29 -23.87 16.51
C ALA A 409 15.54 -22.53 17.22
N ARG A 410 16.41 -21.66 16.67
CA ARG A 410 16.71 -20.33 17.25
C ARG A 410 15.70 -19.25 16.86
N ILE A 411 14.84 -19.47 15.87
CA ILE A 411 13.96 -18.42 15.34
C ILE A 411 12.50 -18.83 15.21
N ARG A 412 11.63 -17.94 15.69
CA ARG A 412 10.18 -18.03 15.50
C ARG A 412 9.64 -16.73 14.90
N LEU A 413 8.64 -16.85 14.04
CA LEU A 413 7.86 -15.73 13.53
C LEU A 413 6.43 -15.85 14.07
N ILE A 414 5.90 -14.77 14.65
CA ILE A 414 4.55 -14.71 15.23
C ILE A 414 3.80 -13.55 14.58
N GLN A 415 2.57 -13.80 14.11
CA GLN A 415 1.68 -12.69 13.78
C GLN A 415 1.04 -12.16 15.07
N GLY A 416 1.18 -10.86 15.32
CA GLY A 416 0.66 -10.20 16.52
C GLY A 416 0.56 -8.70 16.35
N ALA A 417 -0.41 -8.08 17.01
CA ALA A 417 -0.55 -6.62 17.07
C ALA A 417 -0.11 -6.15 18.46
N LEU A 418 0.81 -5.18 18.51
CA LEU A 418 1.48 -4.75 19.74
C LEU A 418 0.58 -3.97 20.72
N THR A 419 -0.67 -3.69 20.34
CA THR A 419 -1.69 -3.08 21.19
C THR A 419 -2.49 -4.11 22.01
N TYR A 420 -2.13 -5.39 21.95
CA TYR A 420 -2.75 -6.47 22.73
C TYR A 420 -1.69 -7.19 23.55
N THR A 421 -2.07 -7.65 24.74
CA THR A 421 -1.20 -8.49 25.56
C THR A 421 -1.09 -9.90 24.98
N ASP A 422 0.12 -10.45 24.94
CA ASP A 422 0.39 -11.81 24.50
C ASP A 422 1.36 -12.47 25.49
N SER A 423 0.87 -13.44 26.27
CA SER A 423 1.67 -14.11 27.30
C SER A 423 2.88 -14.85 26.73
N ARG A 424 2.89 -15.18 25.42
CA ARG A 424 4.02 -15.83 24.72
C ARG A 424 5.23 -14.92 24.57
N LEU A 425 5.07 -13.62 24.83
CA LEU A 425 6.13 -12.60 24.80
C LEU A 425 6.73 -12.31 26.19
N SER A 426 6.22 -12.94 27.25
CA SER A 426 6.78 -12.79 28.60
C SER A 426 8.11 -13.55 28.77
N GLY A 427 8.96 -13.04 29.66
CA GLY A 427 10.18 -13.72 30.08
C GLY A 427 11.33 -13.75 29.05
N TYR A 428 11.39 -12.78 28.13
CA TYR A 428 12.56 -12.57 27.25
C TYR A 428 13.54 -11.59 27.88
N ASP A 429 14.82 -11.72 27.52
CA ASP A 429 15.88 -10.86 28.05
C ASP A 429 15.72 -9.42 27.53
N ALA A 430 15.37 -9.29 26.24
CA ALA A 430 15.20 -7.99 25.60
C ALA A 430 14.08 -7.96 24.55
N ALA A 431 13.51 -6.79 24.32
CA ALA A 431 12.67 -6.47 23.16
C ALA A 431 13.21 -5.27 22.38
N VAL A 432 12.93 -5.23 21.08
CA VAL A 432 13.25 -4.12 20.19
C VAL A 432 11.97 -3.60 19.54
N LEU A 433 11.81 -2.28 19.51
CA LEU A 433 10.80 -1.54 18.75
C LEU A 433 11.56 -0.59 17.80
N SER A 434 11.93 -1.08 16.60
CA SER A 434 12.76 -0.30 15.66
C SER A 434 11.91 0.28 14.54
N GLU A 435 11.60 1.59 14.63
CA GLU A 435 10.65 2.28 13.76
C GLU A 435 9.26 1.64 13.79
N VAL A 436 8.55 1.86 14.89
CA VAL A 436 7.29 1.16 15.20
C VAL A 436 6.29 2.09 15.89
N ILE A 437 6.74 2.87 16.87
CA ILE A 437 5.85 3.71 17.68
C ILE A 437 5.17 4.79 16.83
N GLU A 438 5.89 5.36 15.87
CA GLU A 438 5.43 6.36 14.90
C GLU A 438 4.37 5.82 13.93
N HIS A 439 4.27 4.49 13.76
CA HIS A 439 3.23 3.86 12.94
C HIS A 439 1.96 3.51 13.73
N VAL A 440 1.95 3.70 15.06
CA VAL A 440 0.79 3.46 15.92
C VAL A 440 -0.04 4.74 16.02
N ASP A 441 -1.36 4.63 15.87
CA ASP A 441 -2.26 5.76 16.09
C ASP A 441 -2.11 6.26 17.53
N GLN A 442 -1.82 7.55 17.76
CA GLN A 442 -1.43 8.08 19.08
C GLN A 442 -2.39 7.69 20.25
N PRO A 443 -3.72 7.65 20.10
CA PRO A 443 -4.64 7.18 21.16
C PRO A 443 -4.46 5.70 21.56
N ARG A 444 -3.82 4.89 20.72
CA ARG A 444 -3.52 3.46 20.96
C ARG A 444 -2.14 3.24 21.58
N LEU A 445 -1.29 4.26 21.63
CA LEU A 445 0.05 4.12 22.19
C LEU A 445 0.06 3.63 23.66
N PRO A 446 -0.84 4.08 24.57
CA PRO A 446 -0.93 3.53 25.92
C PRO A 446 -1.19 2.02 25.99
N ALA A 447 -1.86 1.44 24.97
CA ALA A 447 -2.06 -0.01 24.88
C ALA A 447 -0.78 -0.75 24.49
N LEU A 448 0.05 -0.17 23.61
CA LEU A 448 1.40 -0.68 23.30
C LEU A 448 2.32 -0.57 24.52
N GLU A 449 2.28 0.56 25.21
CA GLU A 449 3.06 0.79 26.43
C GLU A 449 2.78 -0.28 27.48
N TYR A 450 1.49 -0.55 27.75
CA TYR A 450 1.09 -1.59 28.68
C TYR A 450 1.46 -3.00 28.18
N ALA A 451 1.26 -3.31 26.90
CA ALA A 451 1.58 -4.62 26.34
C ALA A 451 3.09 -4.95 26.41
N VAL A 452 3.95 -3.97 26.11
CA VAL A 452 5.41 -4.16 26.07
C VAL A 452 6.04 -4.02 27.46
N PHE A 453 5.84 -2.89 28.13
CA PHE A 453 6.54 -2.57 29.39
C PHE A 453 5.81 -3.11 30.64
N GLY A 454 4.48 -3.28 30.57
CA GLY A 454 3.68 -3.84 31.65
C GLY A 454 3.56 -5.36 31.63
N ALA A 455 3.14 -5.93 30.49
CA ALA A 455 2.74 -7.34 30.39
C ALA A 455 3.85 -8.28 29.87
N ALA A 456 4.54 -7.92 28.77
CA ALA A 456 5.69 -8.70 28.30
C ALA A 456 6.91 -8.49 29.20
N ARG A 457 7.13 -7.24 29.64
CA ARG A 457 8.08 -6.78 30.66
C ARG A 457 9.48 -7.45 30.57
N PRO A 458 10.16 -7.36 29.42
CA PRO A 458 11.53 -7.86 29.27
C PRO A 458 12.51 -7.02 30.11
N ARG A 459 13.67 -7.57 30.46
CA ARG A 459 14.69 -6.84 31.26
C ARG A 459 15.19 -5.58 30.55
N THR A 460 15.30 -5.63 29.22
CA THR A 460 15.71 -4.49 28.39
C THR A 460 14.72 -4.23 27.26
N VAL A 461 14.41 -2.96 26.96
CA VAL A 461 13.70 -2.57 25.72
C VAL A 461 14.57 -1.56 24.97
N VAL A 462 14.76 -1.75 23.67
CA VAL A 462 15.41 -0.76 22.80
C VAL A 462 14.37 -0.19 21.84
N VAL A 463 14.15 1.11 21.88
CA VAL A 463 13.20 1.82 21.02
C VAL A 463 13.98 2.74 20.08
N THR A 464 13.66 2.73 18.78
CA THR A 464 14.10 3.76 17.83
C THR A 464 12.92 4.41 17.12
N THR A 465 13.03 5.70 16.86
CA THR A 465 12.05 6.51 16.13
C THR A 465 12.78 7.59 15.31
N PRO A 466 12.20 8.09 14.21
CA PRO A 466 12.62 9.33 13.56
C PRO A 466 12.74 10.49 14.55
N ASN A 467 13.69 11.38 14.26
CA ASN A 467 13.77 12.72 14.86
C ASN A 467 13.14 13.73 13.89
N ALA A 468 12.03 14.37 14.30
CA ALA A 468 11.34 15.38 13.51
C ALA A 468 12.21 16.63 13.26
N GLU A 469 13.04 17.02 14.23
CA GLU A 469 13.93 18.19 14.10
C GLU A 469 14.90 18.03 12.93
N TYR A 470 15.36 16.80 12.67
CA TYR A 470 16.28 16.51 11.57
C TYR A 470 15.65 16.68 10.18
N ASN A 471 14.32 16.74 10.07
CA ASN A 471 13.67 16.69 8.76
C ASN A 471 14.03 17.88 7.86
N VAL A 472 14.43 19.03 8.43
CA VAL A 472 14.94 20.20 7.70
C VAL A 472 16.27 19.95 6.97
N ARG A 473 16.99 18.86 7.29
CA ARG A 473 18.26 18.48 6.65
C ARG A 473 18.08 17.52 5.47
N TRP A 474 16.87 17.03 5.21
CA TRP A 474 16.59 16.24 4.00
C TRP A 474 16.25 17.15 2.83
N GLU A 475 17.18 17.33 1.89
CA GLU A 475 17.06 18.20 0.70
C GLU A 475 15.78 18.00 -0.16
N THR A 476 15.13 16.84 -0.02
CA THR A 476 13.95 16.44 -0.82
C THR A 476 12.65 16.37 -0.01
N LEU A 477 12.67 16.79 1.27
CA LEU A 477 11.52 16.79 2.16
C LEU A 477 11.05 18.23 2.41
N PRO A 478 9.79 18.58 2.14
CA PRO A 478 9.25 19.90 2.48
C PRO A 478 9.33 20.16 3.99
N ALA A 479 9.68 21.39 4.38
CA ALA A 479 9.79 21.75 5.79
C ALA A 479 8.43 21.59 6.50
N GLY A 480 8.42 20.80 7.59
CA GLY A 480 7.21 20.48 8.36
C GLY A 480 6.48 19.20 7.94
N GLU A 481 6.93 18.49 6.89
CA GLU A 481 6.39 17.16 6.56
C GLU A 481 7.09 16.02 7.34
N MET A 482 6.34 14.93 7.55
CA MET A 482 6.88 13.66 8.05
C MET A 482 7.72 12.99 6.95
N ARG A 483 8.87 12.44 7.35
CA ARG A 483 9.82 11.69 6.54
C ARG A 483 9.17 10.57 5.73
N HIS A 484 8.17 9.89 6.29
CA HIS A 484 7.40 8.86 5.60
C HIS A 484 5.88 9.07 5.77
N ALA A 485 5.15 8.88 4.67
CA ALA A 485 3.71 9.14 4.57
C ALA A 485 2.81 8.09 5.27
N ASP A 486 3.41 7.08 5.90
CA ASP A 486 2.78 6.06 6.74
C ASP A 486 3.13 6.21 8.23
N HIS A 487 3.85 7.27 8.61
CA HIS A 487 3.91 7.73 10.00
C HIS A 487 2.57 8.38 10.41
N ARG A 488 2.27 8.30 11.70
CA ARG A 488 1.13 8.95 12.37
C ARG A 488 1.54 10.22 13.11
N PHE A 489 2.78 10.25 13.56
CA PHE A 489 3.46 11.38 14.17
C PHE A 489 4.97 11.20 13.94
N GLU A 490 5.74 12.27 14.05
CA GLU A 490 7.17 12.20 14.31
C GLU A 490 7.46 13.15 15.47
N TRP A 491 8.21 12.67 16.47
CA TRP A 491 8.52 13.46 17.65
C TRP A 491 9.85 14.19 17.53
N ASP A 492 9.94 15.35 18.18
CA ASP A 492 11.21 15.98 18.50
C ASP A 492 11.96 15.25 19.62
N ARG A 493 13.15 15.72 19.99
CA ARG A 493 13.96 15.13 21.07
C ARG A 493 13.37 15.36 22.47
N GLY A 494 12.55 16.38 22.68
CA GLY A 494 11.87 16.65 23.94
C GLY A 494 10.70 15.69 24.15
N GLU A 495 9.78 15.62 23.19
CA GLU A 495 8.61 14.74 23.21
C GLU A 495 8.98 13.27 23.40
N PHE A 496 10.02 12.78 22.70
CA PHE A 496 10.49 11.41 22.86
C PHE A 496 11.12 11.15 24.24
N ARG A 497 11.83 12.14 24.81
CA ARG A 497 12.39 12.05 26.16
C ARG A 497 11.30 12.02 27.22
N ASP A 498 10.36 12.96 27.17
CA ASP A 498 9.23 13.04 28.09
C ASP A 498 8.38 11.77 28.06
N TRP A 499 8.13 11.23 26.86
CA TRP A 499 7.48 9.94 26.68
C TRP A 499 8.27 8.81 27.36
N ALA A 500 9.55 8.66 27.04
CA ALA A 500 10.39 7.58 27.56
C ALA A 500 10.57 7.66 29.09
N GLU A 501 10.80 8.85 29.66
CA GLU A 501 10.92 9.05 31.10
C GLU A 501 9.60 8.82 31.84
N ARG A 502 8.45 9.09 31.21
CA ARG A 502 7.14 8.69 31.74
C ARG A 502 6.99 7.17 31.76
N ILE A 503 7.40 6.46 30.72
CA ILE A 503 7.42 4.98 30.70
C ILE A 503 8.32 4.43 31.80
N GLY A 504 9.54 4.98 31.94
CA GLY A 504 10.48 4.61 33.00
C GLY A 504 9.84 4.70 34.40
N ARG A 505 9.24 5.86 34.72
CA ARG A 505 8.51 6.09 35.97
C ARG A 505 7.28 5.18 36.15
N SER A 506 6.55 4.88 35.08
CA SER A 506 5.28 4.13 35.16
C SER A 506 5.47 2.62 35.30
N TYR A 507 6.55 2.07 34.73
CA TYR A 507 6.81 0.62 34.65
C TYR A 507 8.09 0.17 35.37
N GLY A 508 8.85 1.10 35.97
CA GLY A 508 10.04 0.79 36.77
C GLY A 508 11.31 0.56 35.97
N TYR A 509 11.44 1.20 34.81
CA TYR A 509 12.64 1.14 33.96
C TYR A 509 13.52 2.39 34.14
N GLU A 510 14.82 2.19 34.24
CA GLU A 510 15.81 3.25 33.98
C GLU A 510 15.92 3.48 32.46
N VAL A 511 16.16 4.72 32.03
CA VAL A 511 16.21 5.09 30.60
C VAL A 511 17.51 5.77 30.26
N ALA A 512 18.20 5.27 29.23
CA ALA A 512 19.38 5.88 28.63
C ALA A 512 19.11 6.23 27.16
N PHE A 513 19.58 7.38 26.72
CA PHE A 513 19.41 7.87 25.34
C PHE A 513 20.70 7.78 24.55
N GLY A 514 20.61 7.52 23.25
CA GLY A 514 21.77 7.47 22.35
C GLY A 514 21.47 7.97 20.94
N PRO A 515 22.49 8.46 20.20
CA PRO A 515 22.31 8.92 18.83
C PRO A 515 22.35 7.76 17.82
N VAL A 516 21.61 7.89 16.72
CA VAL A 516 21.69 6.99 15.57
C VAL A 516 21.74 7.79 14.27
N GLY A 517 22.88 7.73 13.59
CA GLY A 517 23.20 8.53 12.39
C GLY A 517 24.28 9.56 12.68
N ASP A 518 24.45 10.54 11.79
CA ASP A 518 25.35 11.68 12.00
C ASP A 518 24.67 12.72 12.86
N GLU A 519 25.37 13.21 13.88
CA GLU A 519 24.83 14.16 14.84
C GLU A 519 25.01 15.59 14.34
N ASP A 520 23.91 16.24 13.99
CA ASP A 520 23.89 17.66 13.64
C ASP A 520 23.92 18.52 14.92
N PRO A 521 24.78 19.57 15.00
CA PRO A 521 24.88 20.39 16.21
C PRO A 521 23.59 21.13 16.59
N GLU A 522 22.71 21.43 15.63
CA GLU A 522 21.45 22.14 15.87
C GLU A 522 20.32 21.15 16.13
N VAL A 523 20.11 20.21 15.19
CA VAL A 523 18.92 19.34 15.17
C VAL A 523 19.17 17.91 15.67
N GLY A 524 20.41 17.56 16.06
CA GLY A 524 20.76 16.25 16.60
C GLY A 524 20.88 15.15 15.55
N PRO A 525 20.74 13.87 15.93
CA PRO A 525 20.82 12.73 15.00
C PRO A 525 19.51 12.52 14.23
N PRO A 526 19.53 11.91 13.02
CA PRO A 526 18.33 11.64 12.23
C PRO A 526 17.41 10.58 12.85
N THR A 527 17.91 9.71 13.71
CA THR A 527 17.13 8.71 14.46
C THR A 527 17.44 8.83 15.94
N GLN A 528 16.39 8.81 16.75
CA GLN A 528 16.47 8.78 18.20
C GLN A 528 16.53 7.33 18.68
N LEU A 529 17.28 7.06 19.77
CA LEU A 529 17.30 5.76 20.43
C LEU A 529 17.16 5.93 21.94
N ALA A 530 16.29 5.12 22.55
CA ALA A 530 16.18 4.96 24.00
C ALA A 530 16.33 3.48 24.38
N THR A 531 17.20 3.21 25.34
CA THR A 531 17.36 1.90 25.99
C THR A 531 16.75 1.97 27.39
N PHE A 532 15.73 1.16 27.63
CA PHE A 532 15.07 0.97 28.90
C PHE A 532 15.65 -0.26 29.58
N SER A 533 16.00 -0.19 30.87
CA SER A 533 16.50 -1.32 31.64
C SER A 533 15.78 -1.44 32.98
N LEU A 534 15.31 -2.64 33.33
CA LEU A 534 14.95 -2.95 34.72
C LEU A 534 16.25 -3.08 35.52
N GLY A 535 16.26 -2.51 36.73
CA GLY A 535 17.34 -2.76 37.69
C GLY A 535 17.49 -4.26 37.98
N ARG A 536 18.71 -4.71 38.26
CA ARG A 536 18.92 -6.09 38.72
C ARG A 536 18.24 -6.28 40.06
N GLU A 537 17.16 -7.04 40.09
CA GLU A 537 16.84 -7.85 41.26
C GLU A 537 17.95 -8.91 41.38
N ASP A 538 18.97 -8.61 42.17
CA ASP A 538 19.89 -9.66 42.63
C ASP A 538 19.05 -10.68 43.43
N GLY A 539 19.17 -11.95 43.03
CA GLY A 539 18.25 -12.99 43.42
C GLY A 539 18.11 -13.10 44.94
N THR A 540 16.86 -13.22 45.39
CA THR A 540 16.47 -13.37 46.79
C THR A 540 17.43 -14.25 47.58
N ASP A 541 18.04 -13.68 48.62
CA ASP A 541 18.76 -14.43 49.64
C ASP A 541 17.86 -15.58 50.12
N THR A 542 18.31 -16.81 49.88
CA THR A 542 17.71 -17.98 50.52
C THR A 542 18.10 -17.90 51.99
N PRO A 543 17.15 -17.79 52.95
CA PRO A 543 17.51 -17.74 54.35
C PRO A 543 18.18 -19.07 54.70
N THR A 544 19.49 -19.00 54.96
CA THR A 544 20.29 -20.18 55.30
C THR A 544 19.74 -20.79 56.58
N SER A 545 19.22 -22.02 56.49
CA SER A 545 18.79 -22.78 57.65
C SER A 545 19.99 -23.02 58.57
N THR A 546 20.07 -22.23 59.65
CA THR A 546 21.15 -22.38 60.63
C THR A 546 20.81 -23.56 61.53
N ASP A 547 21.45 -24.68 61.25
CA ASP A 547 21.40 -25.89 62.06
C ASP A 547 21.79 -25.57 63.50
N THR A 548 20.89 -25.81 64.46
CA THR A 548 21.17 -25.64 65.89
C THR A 548 20.58 -26.83 66.64
N SER A 549 21.47 -27.62 67.25
CA SER A 549 21.13 -28.83 67.96
C SER A 549 20.52 -28.57 69.35
N SER A 550 19.54 -29.42 69.69
CA SER A 550 19.11 -29.84 71.03
C SER A 550 19.81 -29.25 72.27
N ASP A 551 19.02 -28.70 73.21
CA ASP A 551 18.65 -29.47 74.42
C ASP A 551 17.54 -28.83 75.29
N ALA A 552 16.77 -29.71 75.95
CA ALA A 552 16.07 -29.60 77.24
C ALA A 552 14.86 -28.65 77.51
N ASP A 553 13.77 -29.32 77.93
CA ASP A 553 12.84 -29.03 79.05
C ASP A 553 11.68 -27.99 79.00
N ALA A 554 10.45 -28.55 79.11
CA ALA A 554 9.23 -28.10 79.83
C ALA A 554 8.57 -26.71 79.51
N ASP A 555 7.26 -26.46 79.67
CA ASP A 555 6.20 -27.19 80.38
C ASP A 555 4.75 -26.84 79.87
N THR A 556 3.79 -27.74 80.10
CA THR A 556 2.30 -27.60 80.24
C THR A 556 1.35 -26.77 79.31
N SER A 557 0.18 -27.42 79.04
CA SER A 557 -1.22 -26.88 78.95
C SER A 557 -1.69 -26.18 77.65
N SER A 558 -2.64 -26.77 76.88
CA SER A 558 -4.13 -26.64 76.95
C SER A 558 -4.66 -25.58 75.93
N ASP A 559 -5.76 -25.72 75.18
CA ASP A 559 -6.91 -26.66 75.18
C ASP A 559 -7.65 -26.65 73.80
N ALA A 560 -8.54 -27.64 73.56
CA ALA A 560 -9.76 -27.64 72.71
C ALA A 560 -9.67 -27.26 71.19
N ASP A 561 -10.09 -28.09 70.22
CA ASP A 561 -11.47 -28.51 69.85
C ASP A 561 -12.37 -27.35 69.34
N ALA A 562 -13.19 -27.44 68.28
CA ALA A 562 -13.52 -28.50 67.30
C ALA A 562 -13.92 -27.84 65.95
N ASP A 563 -13.65 -28.42 64.78
CA ASP A 563 -14.59 -29.22 63.95
C ASP A 563 -16.05 -28.69 63.82
N THR A 564 -16.46 -28.28 62.61
CA THR A 564 -17.57 -28.97 61.89
C THR A 564 -17.79 -28.49 60.46
N SER A 565 -17.86 -29.48 59.58
CA SER A 565 -18.44 -29.47 58.22
C SER A 565 -19.91 -29.06 58.18
N SER A 566 -20.36 -28.43 57.07
CA SER A 566 -21.59 -28.90 56.40
C SER A 566 -21.68 -28.46 54.93
N ASP A 567 -21.89 -29.44 54.07
CA ASP A 567 -22.13 -29.37 52.62
C ASP A 567 -23.63 -29.12 52.32
N ALA A 568 -23.98 -28.43 51.23
CA ALA A 568 -25.36 -28.38 50.72
C ALA A 568 -25.48 -27.95 49.24
N THR A 569 -25.71 -28.93 48.37
CA THR A 569 -26.02 -28.76 46.94
C THR A 569 -27.53 -28.63 46.68
N THR A 570 -27.98 -27.65 45.88
CA THR A 570 -29.25 -27.70 45.09
C THR A 570 -29.14 -26.67 43.95
N GLN A 571 -28.91 -27.02 42.68
CA GLN A 571 -29.77 -27.69 41.69
C GLN A 571 -30.91 -26.81 41.11
N THR A 572 -30.88 -26.62 39.79
CA THR A 572 -31.69 -25.70 38.96
C THR A 572 -33.00 -26.32 38.48
N PRO A 573 -34.07 -25.53 38.22
CA PRO A 573 -35.19 -25.92 37.36
C PRO A 573 -35.15 -25.26 35.96
N LYS A 574 -35.79 -25.91 34.98
CA LYS A 574 -36.02 -25.43 33.59
C LYS A 574 -37.47 -24.97 33.40
N GLY A 575 -37.69 -24.10 32.41
CA GLY A 575 -38.99 -23.64 31.90
C GLY A 575 -39.24 -22.16 32.24
N GLU A 576 -39.73 -21.32 31.32
CA GLU A 576 -40.27 -21.55 29.96
C GLU A 576 -39.43 -20.90 28.84
#